data_AF-A0A2N6LAS2-F1
#
_entry.id   AF-A0A2N6LAS2-F1
#
_cell.length_a   1.000
_cell.length_b   1.000
_cell.length_c   1.000
_cell.angle_alpha   90.00
_cell.angle_beta   90.00
_cell.angle_gamma   90.00
#
_symmetry.space_group_name_H-M   'P 1'
#
loop_
_entity.id
_entity.type
_entity.pdbx_description
1 polymer ?
#
loop_
_entity_poly.entity_id
_entity_poly.type
_entity_poly.pdbx_seq_one_letter_code
_entity_poly.pdbx_strand_id
1 'polypeptide(L)'
;MLLRYVAPDGAPVWLEGRHPVGVIEARTHAAVLPALAQVEQATAQGLTAAGFVAYEAAHGLDSAFPRADAPLPLVWFAVFEQVHELSGAGAPFCPHPLCPPLPPAG
;
A
#
# COMPACT_ATOMS: atom_id res chain seq x y z
N MET A 1 3.66 6.38 -6.65
CA MET A 1 3.74 5.92 -5.23
C MET A 1 4.92 4.97 -5.12
N LEU A 2 5.78 5.11 -4.11
CA LEU A 2 6.92 4.20 -3.89
C LEU A 2 6.63 3.28 -2.71
N LEU A 3 6.90 1.99 -2.89
CA LEU A 3 6.63 0.92 -1.94
C LEU A 3 7.87 0.04 -1.82
N ARG A 4 8.21 -0.35 -0.60
CA ARG A 4 9.20 -1.39 -0.38
C ARG A 4 8.47 -2.70 -0.18
N TYR A 5 8.73 -3.68 -1.04
CA TYR A 5 8.10 -5.00 -0.98
C TYR A 5 9.15 -6.06 -0.69
N VAL A 6 8.80 -7.04 0.13
CA VAL A 6 9.64 -8.19 0.45
C VAL A 6 8.81 -9.43 0.17
N ALA A 7 9.16 -10.18 -0.87
CA ALA A 7 8.54 -11.47 -1.12
C ALA A 7 8.92 -12.45 0.02
N PRO A 8 8.09 -13.48 0.33
CA PRO A 8 8.32 -14.39 1.45
C PRO A 8 9.74 -14.96 1.55
N ASP A 9 10.39 -15.22 0.41
CA ASP A 9 11.76 -15.74 0.30
C ASP A 9 12.70 -14.83 -0.53
N GLY A 10 12.33 -13.57 -0.75
CA GLY A 10 13.01 -12.66 -1.67
C GLY A 10 13.80 -11.54 -0.99
N ALA A 11 14.75 -10.96 -1.73
CA ALA A 11 15.36 -9.71 -1.34
C ALA A 11 14.33 -8.56 -1.39
N PRO A 12 14.47 -7.53 -0.55
CA PRO A 12 13.61 -6.36 -0.62
C PRO A 12 13.79 -5.65 -1.98
N VAL A 13 12.67 -5.35 -2.64
CA VAL A 13 12.62 -4.59 -3.89
C VAL A 13 11.84 -3.29 -3.71
N TRP A 14 12.17 -2.29 -4.53
CA TRP A 14 11.41 -1.05 -4.61
C TRP A 14 10.43 -1.14 -5.77
N LEU A 15 9.18 -0.84 -5.47
CA LEU A 15 8.06 -0.83 -6.39
C LEU A 15 7.57 0.60 -6.58
N GLU A 16 7.36 1.01 -7.83
CA GLU A 16 6.79 2.30 -8.21
C GLU A 16 5.45 2.13 -8.92
N GLY A 17 4.38 2.61 -8.28
CA GLY A 17 3.08 2.77 -8.91
C GLY A 17 3.04 4.02 -9.79
N ARG A 18 2.87 3.81 -11.09
CA ARG A 18 2.67 4.84 -12.13
C ARG A 18 1.23 4.79 -12.63
N HIS A 19 0.75 5.90 -13.22
CA HIS A 19 -0.61 6.03 -13.76
C HIS A 19 -1.73 5.64 -12.77
N PRO A 20 -1.98 6.45 -11.72
CA PRO A 20 -3.07 6.18 -10.81
C PRO A 20 -4.42 6.29 -11.53
N VAL A 21 -5.24 5.24 -11.44
CA VAL A 21 -6.59 5.20 -12.04
C VAL A 21 -7.67 5.64 -11.07
N GLY A 22 -7.38 5.64 -9.77
CA GLY A 22 -8.31 6.10 -8.75
C GLY A 22 -7.84 5.80 -7.33
N VAL A 23 -8.70 6.14 -6.38
CA VAL A 23 -8.52 5.85 -4.96
C VAL A 23 -9.80 5.20 -4.43
N ILE A 24 -9.64 4.10 -3.69
CA ILE A 24 -10.71 3.44 -2.96
C ILE A 24 -10.48 3.77 -1.48
N GLU A 25 -11.45 4.41 -0.83
CA GLU A 25 -11.36 4.74 0.60
C GLU A 25 -12.65 4.46 1.37
N ALA A 26 -12.52 4.13 2.67
CA ALA A 26 -13.62 4.03 3.61
C ALA A 26 -13.35 4.93 4.82
N ARG A 27 -14.26 5.86 5.12
CA ARG A 27 -14.20 6.72 6.31
C ARG A 27 -15.16 6.32 7.43
N THR A 28 -16.00 5.31 7.17
CA THR A 28 -16.99 4.81 8.11
C THR A 28 -16.91 3.30 8.19
N HIS A 29 -17.18 2.74 9.37
CA HIS A 29 -17.14 1.29 9.59
C HIS A 29 -18.02 0.50 8.61
N ALA A 30 -19.22 0.99 8.30
CA ALA A 30 -20.13 0.36 7.34
C ALA A 30 -19.59 0.32 5.89
N ALA A 31 -18.62 1.18 5.57
CA ALA A 31 -18.01 1.26 4.24
C ALA A 31 -16.76 0.38 4.10
N VAL A 32 -16.27 -0.24 5.18
CA VAL A 32 -15.04 -1.05 5.17
C VAL A 32 -15.16 -2.26 4.23
N LEU A 33 -16.16 -3.12 4.45
CA LEU A 33 -16.38 -4.30 3.60
C LEU A 33 -16.66 -3.93 2.13
N PRO A 34 -17.54 -2.97 1.82
CA PRO A 34 -17.72 -2.50 0.44
C PRO A 34 -16.43 -1.98 -0.22
N ALA A 35 -15.60 -1.23 0.50
CA ALA A 35 -14.34 -0.73 -0.04
C ALA A 35 -13.34 -1.87 -0.32
N LEU A 36 -13.24 -2.85 0.57
CA LEU A 36 -12.38 -4.01 0.35
C LEU A 36 -12.86 -4.86 -0.83
N ALA A 37 -14.17 -5.04 -1.00
CA ALA A 37 -14.74 -5.70 -2.17
C ALA A 37 -14.40 -4.95 -3.48
N GLN A 38 -14.39 -3.61 -3.47
CA GLN A 38 -13.93 -2.82 -4.63
C GLN A 38 -12.45 -3.03 -4.91
N VAL A 39 -11.61 -3.16 -3.88
CA VAL A 39 -10.18 -3.47 -4.04
C VAL A 39 -10.01 -4.85 -4.68
N GLU A 40 -10.72 -5.87 -4.18
CA GLU A 40 -10.71 -7.22 -4.75
C GLU A 40 -11.19 -7.23 -6.21
N GLN A 41 -12.23 -6.47 -6.53
CA GLN A 41 -12.71 -6.35 -7.91
C GLN A 41 -11.68 -5.68 -8.83
N ALA A 42 -11.03 -4.61 -8.36
CA ALA A 42 -10.00 -3.92 -9.14
C ALA A 42 -8.79 -4.84 -9.39
N THR A 43 -8.34 -5.60 -8.39
CA THR A 43 -7.23 -6.54 -8.55
C THR A 43 -7.59 -7.72 -9.44
N ALA A 44 -8.83 -8.21 -9.38
CA ALA A 44 -9.33 -9.23 -10.30
C ALA A 44 -9.38 -8.75 -11.77
N GLN A 45 -9.45 -7.44 -12.00
CA GLN A 45 -9.35 -6.83 -13.33
C GLN A 45 -7.91 -6.62 -13.81
N GLY A 46 -6.91 -7.04 -13.04
CA GLY A 46 -5.49 -6.88 -13.35
C GLY A 46 -4.89 -5.55 -12.91
N LEU A 47 -5.63 -4.71 -12.19
CA LEU A 47 -5.09 -3.49 -11.59
C LEU A 47 -4.31 -3.82 -10.33
N THR A 48 -3.40 -2.93 -9.93
CA THR A 48 -2.69 -3.04 -8.66
C THR A 48 -3.22 -2.02 -7.67
N ALA A 49 -3.64 -2.47 -6.49
CA ALA A 49 -4.04 -1.61 -5.39
C ALA A 49 -2.95 -1.58 -4.31
N ALA A 50 -2.53 -0.39 -3.90
CA ALA A 50 -1.56 -0.21 -2.83
C ALA A 50 -2.01 0.86 -1.84
N GLY A 51 -1.87 0.55 -0.56
CA GLY A 51 -2.41 1.39 0.50
C GLY A 51 -2.39 0.67 1.84
N PHE A 52 -3.38 0.96 2.68
CA PHE A 52 -3.45 0.45 4.04
C PHE A 52 -4.89 0.20 4.50
N VAL A 53 -4.99 -0.61 5.55
CA VAL A 53 -6.19 -0.78 6.37
C VAL A 53 -5.81 -0.34 7.77
N ALA A 54 -6.54 0.62 8.33
CA ALA A 54 -6.32 1.10 9.69
C ALA A 54 -6.76 0.03 10.70
N TYR A 55 -6.14 0.03 11.87
CA TYR A 55 -6.50 -0.92 12.94
C TYR A 55 -7.97 -0.78 13.34
N GLU A 56 -8.47 0.45 13.38
CA GLU A 56 -9.85 0.79 13.72
C GLU A 56 -10.86 0.22 12.72
N ALA A 57 -10.44 -0.18 11.52
CA ALA A 57 -11.33 -0.82 10.54
C ALA A 57 -11.88 -2.18 11.01
N ALA A 58 -11.30 -2.77 12.06
CA ALA A 58 -11.70 -4.07 12.62
C ALA A 58 -13.21 -4.16 12.90
N HIS A 59 -13.83 -3.11 13.43
CA HIS A 59 -15.28 -3.11 13.69
C HIS A 59 -16.12 -3.16 12.40
N GLY A 60 -15.62 -2.60 11.30
CA GLY A 60 -16.24 -2.70 9.99
C GLY A 60 -16.08 -4.08 9.32
N LEU A 61 -15.10 -4.88 9.76
CA LEU A 61 -14.89 -6.26 9.32
C LEU A 61 -15.75 -7.24 10.13
N ASP A 62 -15.75 -7.08 11.45
CA ASP A 62 -16.53 -7.87 12.37
C ASP A 62 -17.02 -6.98 13.53
N SER A 63 -18.34 -6.90 13.67
CA SER A 63 -19.01 -6.10 14.70
C SER A 63 -18.69 -6.51 16.14
N ALA A 64 -18.08 -7.68 16.36
CA ALA A 64 -17.60 -8.11 17.67
C ALA A 64 -16.44 -7.24 18.18
N PHE A 65 -15.70 -6.56 17.30
CA PHE A 65 -14.63 -5.66 17.70
C PHE A 65 -15.16 -4.30 18.17
N PRO A 66 -14.44 -3.60 19.07
CA PRO A 66 -14.83 -2.26 19.51
C PRO A 66 -14.83 -1.26 18.35
N ARG A 67 -15.84 -0.40 18.33
CA ARG A 67 -15.86 0.75 17.44
C ARG A 67 -14.92 1.83 17.96
N ALA A 68 -14.05 2.33 17.10
CA ALA A 68 -13.16 3.46 17.37
C ALA A 68 -13.22 4.46 16.20
N ASP A 69 -13.04 5.74 16.51
CA ASP A 69 -12.90 6.79 15.50
C ASP A 69 -11.43 6.99 15.18
N ALA A 70 -11.13 7.27 13.91
CA ALA A 70 -9.77 7.51 13.43
C ALA A 70 -9.71 8.82 12.64
N PRO A 71 -8.63 9.60 12.75
CA PRO A 71 -8.43 10.82 11.95
C PRO A 71 -8.10 10.50 10.48
N LEU A 72 -7.65 9.28 10.19
CA LEU A 72 -7.35 8.77 8.86
C LEU A 72 -8.51 7.91 8.34
N PRO A 73 -8.63 7.69 7.02
CA PRO A 73 -9.54 6.67 6.49
C PRO A 73 -9.28 5.30 7.13
N LEU A 74 -10.34 4.53 7.37
CA LEU A 74 -10.27 3.15 7.85
C LEU A 74 -9.69 2.21 6.79
N VAL A 75 -9.96 2.50 5.52
CA VAL A 75 -9.38 1.83 4.37
C VAL A 75 -8.95 2.90 3.38
N TRP A 76 -7.77 2.77 2.78
CA TRP A 76 -7.35 3.63 1.69
C TRP A 76 -6.39 2.88 0.77
N PHE A 77 -6.71 2.83 -0.51
CA PHE A 77 -5.88 2.23 -1.54
C PHE A 77 -5.85 3.13 -2.77
N ALA A 78 -4.65 3.52 -3.21
CA ALA A 78 -4.46 4.02 -4.56
C ALA A 78 -4.43 2.83 -5.53
N VAL A 79 -5.15 2.95 -6.64
CA VAL A 79 -5.23 1.93 -7.68
C VAL A 79 -4.42 2.40 -8.88
N PHE A 80 -3.62 1.50 -9.42
CA PHE A 80 -2.70 1.72 -10.54
C PHE A 80 -2.95 0.67 -11.62
N GLU A 81 -2.71 1.01 -12.89
CA GLU A 81 -2.71 0.02 -13.96
C GLU A 81 -1.59 -1.01 -13.77
N GLN A 82 -0.39 -0.53 -13.43
CA GLN A 82 0.79 -1.36 -13.23
C GLN A 82 1.70 -0.77 -12.16
N VAL A 83 2.41 -1.65 -11.46
CA VAL A 83 3.48 -1.30 -10.54
C VAL A 83 4.77 -1.89 -11.09
N HIS A 84 5.81 -1.06 -11.21
CA HIS A 84 7.08 -1.46 -11.78
C HIS A 84 8.13 -1.61 -10.69
N GLU A 85 8.93 -2.66 -10.77
CA GLU A 85 10.14 -2.77 -9.96
C GLU A 85 11.18 -1.76 -10.48
N LEU A 86 11.75 -0.97 -9.57
CA LEU A 86 12.94 -0.18 -9.90
C LEU A 86 14.16 -1.10 -9.91
N SER A 87 14.72 -1.34 -11.10
CA SER A 87 16.03 -2.00 -11.23
C SER A 87 17.12 -1.12 -10.60
N GLY A 88 17.64 -1.61 -9.48
CA GLY A 88 18.63 -0.97 -8.61
C GLY A 88 18.79 -1.80 -7.34
N ALA A 89 19.00 -3.11 -7.54
CA ALA A 89 19.00 -4.11 -6.50
C ALA A 89 20.08 -3.84 -5.44
N GLY A 90 19.66 -3.66 -4.19
CA GLY A 90 20.54 -3.78 -3.01
C GLY A 90 21.05 -2.49 -2.38
N ALA A 91 20.94 -1.32 -3.02
CA ALA A 91 21.28 -0.07 -2.33
C ALA A 91 20.14 0.30 -1.36
N PRO A 92 20.40 0.57 -0.07
CA PRO A 92 19.42 1.23 0.79
C PRO A 92 19.05 2.56 0.14
N PHE A 93 17.84 2.63 -0.43
CA PHE A 93 17.27 3.91 -0.84
C PHE A 93 17.10 4.72 0.44
N CYS A 94 17.97 5.71 0.58
CA CYS A 94 18.05 6.62 1.71
C CYS A 94 17.46 7.94 1.21
N PRO A 95 16.12 8.15 1.26
CA PRO A 95 15.47 9.32 0.66
C PRO A 95 15.83 10.63 1.34
N HIS A 96 16.60 10.60 2.44
CA HIS A 96 16.99 11.81 3.14
C HIS A 96 18.13 12.53 2.40
N PRO A 97 18.06 13.86 2.28
CA PRO A 97 19.03 14.65 1.50
C PRO A 97 20.45 14.65 2.08
N LEU A 98 20.65 14.15 3.30
CA LEU A 98 21.95 14.14 3.99
C LEU A 98 22.68 12.80 3.90
N CYS A 99 22.23 11.86 3.04
CA CYS A 99 22.78 10.50 3.07
C CYS A 99 24.11 10.50 2.33
N PRO A 100 25.24 10.19 3.01
CA PRO A 100 26.51 10.10 2.31
C PRO A 100 26.42 8.98 1.26
N PRO A 101 27.04 9.14 0.09
CA PRO A 101 27.09 8.07 -0.90
C PRO A 101 27.78 6.85 -0.28
N LEU A 102 27.24 5.66 -0.56
CA LEU A 102 27.86 4.41 -0.11
C LEU A 102 29.26 4.28 -0.71
N PRO A 103 30.25 3.80 0.06
CA PRO A 103 31.58 3.53 -0.49
C PRO A 103 31.49 2.45 -1.59
N PRO A 104 32.37 2.50 -2.61
CA PRO A 104 32.37 1.48 -3.66
C PRO A 104 32.67 0.11 -3.06
N ALA A 105 31.97 -0.92 -3.55
CA ALA A 105 32.27 -2.30 -3.23
C ALA A 105 33.67 -2.64 -3.78
N GLY A 106 34.59 -3.01 -2.87
CA GLY A 106 35.93 -3.49 -3.19
C GLY A 106 35.96 -4.97 -3.53
#